data_AF-A0A3S2BH93-F1
#
_entry.id   AF-A0A3S2BH93-F1
#
_cell.length_a   1.000
_cell.length_b   1.000
_cell.length_c   1.000
_cell.angle_alpha   90.00
_cell.angle_beta   90.00
_cell.angle_gamma   90.00
#
_symmetry.space_group_name_H-M   'P 1'
#
loop_
_entity.id
_entity.type
_entity.pdbx_description
1 polymer ?
#
loop_
_entity_poly.entity_id
_entity_poly.type
_entity_poly.pdbx_seq_one_letter_code
_entity_poly.pdbx_strand_id
1 'polypeptide(L)'
;MSALAEILFGGLFQGSLYAMMAVGLALVWTTIGVFNFSHGVFMMLGAYIAWQLVELGLPAAVAFPIAVVVMAGVGWILQASVVRPLIGRPN
;
A
#
# COMPACT_ATOMS: atom_id res chain seq x y z
N MET A 1 2.85 26.21 16.37
CA MET A 1 3.72 25.08 16.77
C MET A 1 5.15 25.46 16.40
N SER A 2 6.19 25.06 17.16
CA SER A 2 7.56 25.46 16.80
C SER A 2 8.00 24.76 15.50
N ALA A 3 8.67 25.45 14.59
CA ALA A 3 9.07 24.92 13.28
C ALA A 3 9.81 23.56 13.37
N LEU A 4 10.55 23.34 14.45
CA LEU A 4 11.21 22.07 14.75
C LEU A 4 10.22 20.90 14.88
N ALA A 5 9.07 21.11 15.54
CA ALA A 5 8.07 20.07 15.76
C ALA A 5 7.39 19.66 14.44
N GLU A 6 7.12 20.60 13.54
CA GLU A 6 6.54 20.32 12.22
C GLU A 6 7.51 19.51 11.34
N ILE A 7 8.79 19.88 11.32
CA ILE A 7 9.82 19.15 10.56
C ILE A 7 9.98 17.72 11.09
N LEU A 8 10.05 17.54 12.42
CA LEU A 8 10.17 16.22 13.01
C LEU A 8 8.95 15.35 12.71
N PHE A 9 7.74 15.89 12.86
CA PHE A 9 6.52 15.15 12.60
C PHE A 9 6.38 14.78 11.12
N GLY A 10 6.61 15.73 10.21
CA GLY A 10 6.58 15.49 8.77
C GLY A 10 7.65 14.48 8.32
N GLY A 11 8.86 14.58 8.88
CA GLY A 11 9.95 13.64 8.61
C GLY A 11 9.65 12.23 9.10
N LEU A 12 9.13 12.07 10.32
CA LEU A 12 8.68 10.78 10.86
C LEU A 12 7.53 10.20 10.04
N PHE A 13 6.55 11.02 9.66
CA PHE A 13 5.44 10.60 8.82
C PHE A 13 5.94 10.07 7.47
N GLN A 14 6.73 10.84 6.75
CA GLN A 14 7.27 10.43 5.44
C GLN A 14 8.22 9.22 5.57
N GLY A 15 9.08 9.21 6.60
CA GLY A 15 9.97 8.08 6.88
C GLY A 15 9.21 6.79 7.18
N SER A 16 8.10 6.87 7.91
CA SER A 16 7.24 5.70 8.18
C SER A 16 6.59 5.14 6.92
N LEU A 17 6.19 6.01 5.97
CA LEU A 17 5.68 5.58 4.67
C LEU A 17 6.76 4.84 3.87
N TYR A 18 7.98 5.38 3.80
CA TYR A 18 9.09 4.70 3.11
C TYR A 18 9.50 3.40 3.79
N ALA A 19 9.50 3.35 5.12
CA ALA A 19 9.75 2.11 5.86
C ALA A 19 8.69 1.05 5.56
N MET A 20 7.41 1.42 5.54
CA MET A 20 6.31 0.51 5.18
C MET A 20 6.44 0.00 3.74
N MET A 21 6.84 0.85 2.80
CA MET A 21 7.13 0.46 1.42
C MET A 21 8.25 -0.58 1.35
N ALA A 22 9.37 -0.32 2.04
CA ALA A 22 10.52 -1.20 2.04
C ALA A 22 10.16 -2.58 2.61
N VAL A 23 9.37 -2.63 3.69
CA VAL A 23 8.87 -3.88 4.27
C VAL A 23 7.97 -4.64 3.30
N GLY A 24 7.04 -3.96 2.62
CA GLY A 24 6.17 -4.58 1.62
C GLY A 24 6.95 -5.19 0.45
N LEU A 25 7.94 -4.46 -0.07
CA LEU A 25 8.83 -4.95 -1.13
C LEU A 25 9.67 -6.14 -0.66
N ALA A 26 10.26 -6.06 0.53
CA ALA A 26 11.02 -7.16 1.10
C ALA A 26 10.17 -8.43 1.28
N LEU A 27 8.92 -8.29 1.72
CA LEU A 27 7.99 -9.43 1.85
C LEU A 27 7.67 -10.09 0.50
N VAL A 28 7.38 -9.29 -0.54
CA VAL A 28 7.08 -9.82 -1.88
C VAL A 28 8.31 -10.49 -2.50
N TRP A 29 9.48 -9.86 -2.39
CA TRP A 29 10.73 -10.40 -2.89
C TRP A 29 11.11 -11.71 -2.20
N THR A 30 10.99 -11.77 -0.87
CA THR A 30 11.33 -12.98 -0.10
C THR A 30 10.39 -14.15 -0.34
N THR A 31 9.14 -13.88 -0.72
CA THR A 31 8.12 -14.94 -0.93
C THR A 31 8.05 -15.42 -2.38
N ILE A 32 8.16 -14.51 -3.36
CA ILE A 32 7.95 -14.82 -4.79
C ILE A 32 9.28 -14.77 -5.59
N GLY A 33 10.32 -14.11 -5.07
CA GLY A 33 11.61 -13.97 -5.75
C GLY A 33 11.59 -12.98 -6.93
N VAL A 34 10.54 -12.17 -7.06
CA VAL A 34 10.35 -11.22 -8.17
C VAL A 34 10.24 -9.80 -7.63
N PHE A 35 10.90 -8.85 -8.30
CA PHE A 35 10.88 -7.44 -7.93
C PHE A 35 9.56 -6.81 -8.39
N ASN A 36 8.84 -6.19 -7.47
CA ASN A 36 7.58 -5.51 -7.76
C ASN A 36 7.79 -3.99 -7.88
N PHE A 37 7.72 -3.44 -9.10
CA PHE A 37 7.81 -1.99 -9.33
C PHE A 37 6.50 -1.23 -9.07
N SER A 38 5.39 -1.94 -8.85
CA SER A 38 4.06 -1.36 -8.72
C SER A 38 3.72 -0.89 -7.30
N HIS A 39 4.63 -1.05 -6.32
CA HIS A 39 4.39 -0.62 -4.94
C HIS A 39 3.94 0.84 -4.83
N GLY A 40 4.54 1.73 -5.63
CA GLY A 40 4.14 3.14 -5.74
C GLY A 40 2.66 3.29 -6.11
N VAL A 41 2.24 2.57 -7.15
CA VAL A 41 0.87 2.61 -7.69
C VAL A 41 -0.12 2.04 -6.69
N PHE A 42 0.20 0.94 -6.00
CA PHE A 42 -0.70 0.35 -5.02
C PHE A 42 -0.95 1.26 -3.80
N MET A 43 0.05 1.98 -3.32
CA MET A 43 -0.18 2.96 -2.26
C MET A 43 -1.05 4.11 -2.71
N MET A 44 -0.78 4.65 -3.90
CA MET A 44 -1.60 5.73 -4.46
C MET A 44 -3.05 5.26 -4.59
N LEU A 45 -3.28 4.06 -5.13
CA LEU A 45 -4.62 3.49 -5.25
C LEU A 45 -5.32 3.40 -3.89
N GLY A 46 -4.66 2.85 -2.87
CA GLY A 46 -5.23 2.77 -1.51
C GLY A 46 -5.54 4.14 -0.91
N ALA A 47 -4.64 5.11 -1.09
CA ALA A 47 -4.83 6.48 -0.64
C ALA A 47 -6.01 7.17 -1.35
N TYR A 48 -6.11 7.03 -2.67
CA TYR A 48 -7.23 7.57 -3.45
C TYR A 48 -8.56 6.91 -3.09
N ILE A 49 -8.60 5.61 -2.83
CA ILE A 49 -9.81 4.92 -2.35
C ILE A 49 -10.25 5.50 -1.01
N ALA A 50 -9.32 5.62 -0.05
CA ALA A 50 -9.62 6.20 1.26
C ALA A 50 -10.10 7.65 1.14
N TRP A 51 -9.43 8.46 0.31
CA TRP A 51 -9.82 9.85 0.06
C TRP A 51 -11.20 9.97 -0.56
N GLN A 52 -11.50 9.16 -1.59
CA GLN A 52 -12.81 9.14 -2.24
C GLN A 52 -13.94 8.74 -1.29
N LEU A 53 -13.71 7.77 -0.39
CA LEU A 53 -14.70 7.41 0.62
C LEU A 53 -14.99 8.57 1.58
N VAL A 54 -13.98 9.36 1.94
CA VAL A 54 -14.17 10.56 2.76
C VAL A 54 -14.92 11.65 2.00
N GLU A 55 -14.62 11.87 0.72
CA GLU A 55 -15.37 12.79 -0.16
C GLU A 55 -16.84 12.38 -0.31
N LEU A 56 -17.15 11.08 -0.28
CA LEU A 56 -18.52 10.55 -0.24
C LEU A 56 -19.22 10.73 1.11
N GLY A 57 -18.57 11.37 2.08
CA GLY A 57 -19.13 11.70 3.39
C GLY A 57 -18.88 10.66 4.49
N LEU A 58 -18.08 9.62 4.24
CA LEU A 58 -17.71 8.68 5.30
C LEU A 58 -16.67 9.32 6.24
N PRO A 59 -16.77 9.09 7.56
CA PRO A 59 -15.71 9.48 8.48
C PRO A 59 -14.38 8.80 8.11
N ALA A 60 -13.27 9.54 8.20
CA ALA A 60 -11.92 9.00 7.89
C ALA A 60 -11.60 7.71 8.67
N ALA A 61 -12.09 7.61 9.92
CA ALA A 61 -11.93 6.42 10.76
C ALA A 61 -12.61 5.16 10.20
N VAL A 62 -13.66 5.32 9.38
CA VAL A 62 -14.38 4.22 8.71
C VAL A 62 -13.85 4.00 7.29
N ALA A 63 -13.55 5.08 6.58
CA ALA A 63 -12.98 5.04 5.23
C ALA A 63 -11.64 4.27 5.17
N PHE A 64 -10.77 4.47 6.16
CA PHE A 64 -9.45 3.82 6.19
C PHE A 64 -9.53 2.28 6.27
N PRO A 65 -10.25 1.66 7.24
CA PRO A 65 -10.44 0.21 7.25
C PRO A 65 -11.07 -0.34 5.96
N ILE A 66 -12.05 0.37 5.39
CA ILE A 66 -12.68 -0.05 4.12
C ILE A 66 -11.64 -0.07 3.00
N ALA A 67 -10.82 0.98 2.87
CA ALA A 67 -9.76 1.04 1.87
C ALA A 67 -8.74 -0.11 2.04
N VAL A 68 -8.38 -0.45 3.28
CA VAL A 68 -7.50 -1.61 3.58
C VAL A 68 -8.13 -2.92 3.09
N VAL A 69 -9.42 -3.16 3.39
CA VAL A 69 -10.12 -4.37 2.95
C VAL A 69 -10.21 -4.44 1.42
N VAL A 70 -10.53 -3.32 0.76
CA VAL A 70 -10.56 -3.25 -0.70
C VAL A 70 -9.19 -3.54 -1.29
N MET A 71 -8.12 -2.94 -0.77
CA MET A 71 -6.76 -3.18 -1.25
C MET A 71 -6.27 -4.61 -0.99
N ALA A 72 -6.67 -5.23 0.12
CA ALA A 72 -6.43 -6.65 0.36
C ALA A 72 -7.12 -7.52 -0.71
N GLY A 73 -8.34 -7.17 -1.09
CA GLY A 73 -9.06 -7.81 -2.21
C GLY A 73 -8.34 -7.65 -3.54
N VAL A 74 -7.87 -6.45 -3.88
CA VAL A 74 -7.06 -6.19 -5.08
C VAL A 74 -5.79 -7.05 -5.10
N GLY A 75 -5.07 -7.11 -3.98
CA GLY A 75 -3.88 -7.95 -3.84
C GLY A 75 -4.17 -9.43 -4.00
N TRP A 76 -5.27 -9.92 -3.42
CA TRP A 76 -5.70 -11.31 -3.58
C TRP A 76 -6.07 -11.66 -5.04
N ILE A 77 -6.79 -10.76 -5.72
CA ILE A 77 -7.12 -10.94 -7.14
C ILE A 77 -5.85 -11.02 -7.98
N LEU A 78 -4.91 -10.09 -7.79
CA LEU A 78 -3.63 -10.10 -8.51
C LEU A 78 -2.81 -11.37 -8.22
N GLN A 79 -2.80 -11.80 -6.96
CA GLN A 79 -2.14 -13.05 -6.57
C GLN A 79 -2.78 -14.23 -7.30
N ALA A 80 -4.11 -14.31 -7.37
CA ALA A 80 -4.82 -15.42 -7.97
C ALA A 80 -4.75 -15.42 -9.51
N SER A 81 -4.83 -14.26 -10.16
CA SER A 81 -4.96 -14.13 -11.62
C SER A 81 -3.64 -13.93 -12.35
N VAL A 82 -2.68 -13.22 -11.74
CA VAL A 82 -1.41 -12.88 -12.39
C VAL A 82 -0.27 -13.69 -11.79
N VAL A 83 -0.11 -13.65 -10.47
CA VAL A 83 1.09 -14.22 -9.82
C VAL A 83 1.04 -15.74 -9.81
N ARG A 84 -0.04 -16.34 -9.29
CA ARG A 84 -0.17 -17.79 -9.14
C ARG A 84 0.00 -18.56 -10.45
N PRO A 85 -0.53 -18.11 -11.62
CA PRO A 85 -0.31 -18.81 -12.89
C PRO A 85 1.12 -18.69 -13.45
N LEU A 86 1.92 -17.74 -12.95
CA LEU A 86 3.32 -17.54 -13.36
C LEU A 86 4.29 -18.32 -12.47
N ILE A 87 3.93 -18.57 -11.21
CA ILE A 87 4.72 -19.42 -10.31
C ILE A 87 4.63 -20.87 -10.80
N GLY A 88 5.76 -21.41 -11.30
CA GLY A 88 5.89 -22.82 -11.69
C GLY A 88 5.79 -23.11 -13.19
N ARG A 89 5.75 -22.09 -14.06
CA ARG A 89 5.94 -22.31 -15.50
C ARG A 89 7.44 -22.38 -15.81
N PRO A 90 7.98 -23.53 -16.27
CA PRO A 90 9.31 -23.54 -16.85
C PRO A 90 9.30 -22.72 -18.14
N ASN A 91 10.35 -21.92 -18.30
CA ASN A 91 10.60 -21.07 -19.46
C ASN A 91 10.62 -21.91 -20.76
#